data_AF-A0A6P8Z8M0-F1
#
_entry.id   AF-A0A6P8Z8M0-F1
#
_cell.length_a   1.000
_cell.length_b   1.000
_cell.length_c   1.000
_cell.angle_alpha   90.00
_cell.angle_beta   90.00
_cell.angle_gamma   90.00
#
_symmetry.space_group_name_H-M   'P 1'
#
loop_
_entity.id
_entity.type
_entity.pdbx_description
1 polymer ?
#
loop_
_entity_poly.entity_id
_entity_poly.type
_entity_poly.pdbx_seq_one_letter_code
_entity_poly.pdbx_strand_id
1 'polypeptide(L)'
;MVMVCILAKNKSREMEIVRVELWNIIIIVIISTSILISCIFSTIISIIIISTSITIIIIIIIIIIISVPASSAAPVTGIVGRADVLACVFFLLSFLAYHDPGFGGRIGSSVLLAGLSMLAKETGVTVLGVNLLLDVYRSWGSLRRAIRDARWNEEAALFSRRAAKIVMSLSVLVVFRIALLQGSMPKFSQQDNPAAFHPCPQVRLLTFCYLAALNCWLLLCPTTLSHDWQFGSVPLVTSLADCRNLATCALFGVGLLVAYRCFVDLEIQRHPPLVLGLLFLCVPFLPASNLVVTVGFVIAERVLYIPSLGMVLLVVYGLQLLWHAVLVRQRTLLLVAAMLVLGSFCLRTVARNKDWTSRETLALSGVRDMPNNAKLHYNMGNTYRDTGRKPPAISHYKEALRLWPSYASAHNNLGTLAPSADEAERYFLSAIRFQPAHVNAHYNLGHVYKRENRTDDAIRMWERCISLDPQYASAYLWLAQLEGAERSAERAGELLRALNLRSGPCPKHRAALADWLLSKGTNNRIRSRPDEACW
;
A
#
# COMPACT_ATOMS: atom_id res chain seq x y z
N MET A 1 0.21 7.34 -10.71
CA MET A 1 0.70 5.99 -11.14
C MET A 1 1.57 6.03 -12.40
N VAL A 2 1.37 6.99 -13.32
CA VAL A 2 2.12 7.06 -14.60
C VAL A 2 3.51 7.71 -14.50
N MET A 3 3.77 8.59 -13.53
CA MET A 3 5.03 9.35 -13.45
C MET A 3 6.28 8.51 -13.05
N VAL A 4 6.10 7.37 -12.37
CA VAL A 4 7.22 6.55 -11.84
C VAL A 4 7.77 5.57 -12.88
N CYS A 5 6.93 5.11 -13.81
CA CYS A 5 7.41 4.26 -14.91
C CYS A 5 8.31 5.03 -15.90
N ILE A 6 8.20 6.36 -15.95
CA ILE A 6 9.03 7.20 -16.83
C ILE A 6 10.44 7.42 -16.23
N LEU A 7 10.55 7.52 -14.90
CA LEU A 7 11.83 7.79 -14.23
C LEU A 7 12.74 6.56 -14.07
N ALA A 8 12.20 5.35 -14.20
CA ALA A 8 12.99 4.12 -14.07
C ALA A 8 13.80 3.74 -15.33
N LYS A 9 13.58 4.41 -16.48
CA LYS A 9 14.11 3.97 -17.78
C LYS A 9 15.42 4.63 -18.22
N ASN A 10 15.85 5.74 -17.62
CA ASN A 10 17.09 6.42 -18.02
C ASN A 10 18.16 6.33 -16.93
N LYS A 11 19.26 5.64 -17.24
CA LYS A 11 20.39 5.37 -16.35
C LYS A 11 21.64 6.04 -16.93
N SER A 12 22.11 7.15 -16.35
CA SER A 12 23.54 7.49 -16.28
C SER A 12 23.79 8.82 -15.55
N ARG A 13 24.44 8.73 -14.39
CA ARG A 13 25.29 9.70 -13.68
C ARG A 13 24.82 11.15 -13.36
N GLU A 14 24.02 11.83 -14.18
CA GLU A 14 23.61 13.23 -13.88
C GLU A 14 22.51 13.33 -12.81
N MET A 15 21.85 12.22 -12.48
CA MET A 15 20.76 12.15 -11.50
C MET A 15 21.19 12.12 -10.03
N GLU A 16 22.48 12.07 -9.71
CA GLU A 16 22.93 11.96 -8.31
C GLU A 16 22.84 13.29 -7.56
N ILE A 17 23.14 14.42 -8.21
CA ILE A 17 23.08 15.76 -7.59
C ILE A 17 21.62 16.22 -7.47
N VAL A 18 20.81 16.04 -8.52
CA VAL A 18 19.37 16.33 -8.50
C VAL A 18 18.63 15.49 -7.45
N ARG A 19 19.11 14.26 -7.15
CA ARG A 19 18.52 13.43 -6.08
C ARG A 19 18.66 14.09 -4.72
N VAL A 20 19.82 14.61 -4.35
CA VAL A 20 20.08 15.09 -2.98
C VAL A 20 19.22 16.32 -2.66
N GLU A 21 19.10 17.28 -3.57
CA GLU A 21 18.24 18.46 -3.38
C GLU A 21 16.76 18.07 -3.33
N LEU A 22 16.32 17.16 -4.20
CA LEU A 22 14.95 16.65 -4.17
C LEU A 22 14.66 15.92 -2.85
N TRP A 23 15.60 15.11 -2.35
CA TRP A 23 15.49 14.41 -1.07
C TRP A 23 15.37 15.37 0.10
N ASN A 24 16.16 16.46 0.12
CA ASN A 24 16.07 17.47 1.17
C ASN A 24 14.71 18.19 1.16
N ILE A 25 14.24 18.60 -0.02
CA ILE A 25 12.91 19.22 -0.16
C ILE A 25 11.81 18.25 0.30
N ILE A 26 11.91 16.97 -0.08
CA ILE A 26 10.97 15.92 0.32
C ILE A 26 10.94 15.75 1.84
N ILE A 27 12.11 15.68 2.47
CA ILE A 27 12.23 15.54 3.93
C ILE A 27 11.60 16.74 4.63
N ILE A 28 11.92 17.96 4.16
CA ILE A 28 11.33 19.19 4.71
C ILE A 28 9.80 19.16 4.59
N VAL A 29 9.25 18.84 3.42
CA VAL A 29 7.80 18.76 3.23
C VAL A 29 7.16 17.73 4.16
N ILE A 30 7.76 16.56 4.36
CA ILE A 30 7.24 15.53 5.27
C ILE A 30 7.28 15.99 6.72
N ILE A 31 8.38 16.61 7.16
CA ILE A 31 8.51 17.13 8.51
C ILE A 31 7.49 18.24 8.73
N SER A 32 7.41 19.22 7.83
CA SER A 32 6.47 20.34 7.92
C SER A 32 5.01 19.87 7.92
N THR A 33 4.65 18.89 7.08
CA THR A 33 3.28 18.34 7.06
C THR A 33 2.96 17.53 8.31
N SER A 34 3.92 16.79 8.86
CA SER A 34 3.74 16.06 10.13
C SER A 34 3.57 17.02 11.32
N ILE A 35 4.34 18.12 11.33
CA ILE A 35 4.17 19.21 12.31
C ILE A 35 2.78 19.81 12.16
N LEU A 36 2.34 20.14 10.95
CA LEU A 36 1.02 20.69 10.68
C LEU A 36 -0.10 19.78 11.19
N ILE A 37 -0.03 18.47 10.92
CA ILE A 37 -0.99 17.48 11.44
C ILE A 37 -1.01 17.50 12.96
N SER A 38 0.17 17.54 13.59
CA SER A 38 0.29 17.59 15.05
C SER A 38 -0.36 18.85 15.63
N CYS A 39 -0.17 20.01 15.00
CA CYS A 39 -0.81 21.26 15.38
C CYS A 39 -2.33 21.19 15.26
N ILE A 40 -2.85 20.79 14.08
CA ILE A 40 -4.29 20.67 13.81
C ILE A 40 -4.96 19.72 14.80
N PHE A 41 -4.33 18.56 15.02
CA PHE A 41 -4.86 17.55 15.91
C PHE A 41 -4.81 17.96 17.38
N SER A 42 -3.76 18.69 17.79
CA SER A 42 -3.71 19.32 19.11
C SER A 42 -4.88 20.30 19.31
N THR A 43 -5.21 21.11 18.30
CA THR A 43 -6.39 21.99 18.35
C THR A 43 -7.70 21.21 18.54
N ILE A 44 -7.89 20.10 17.79
CA ILE A 44 -9.06 19.21 17.96
C ILE A 44 -9.14 18.68 19.39
N ILE A 45 -8.01 18.26 19.95
CA ILE A 45 -7.92 17.75 21.32
C ILE A 45 -8.26 18.85 22.32
N SER A 46 -7.72 20.06 22.17
CA SER A 46 -8.01 21.19 23.07
C SER A 46 -9.48 21.61 23.07
N ILE A 47 -10.17 21.50 21.92
CA ILE A 47 -11.61 21.79 21.83
C ILE A 47 -12.45 20.74 22.57
N ILE A 48 -12.01 19.48 22.62
CA ILE A 48 -12.82 18.35 23.07
C ILE A 48 -12.47 17.91 24.50
N ILE A 49 -11.20 18.03 24.90
CA ILE A 49 -10.74 17.73 26.26
C ILE A 49 -10.80 19.02 27.08
N ILE A 50 -11.92 19.21 27.79
CA ILE A 50 -12.24 20.44 28.57
C ILE A 50 -11.29 20.67 29.77
N SER A 51 -10.37 19.77 30.09
CA SER A 51 -9.46 19.94 31.22
C SER A 51 -8.24 19.05 31.08
N THR A 52 -7.02 19.60 30.97
CA THR A 52 -5.92 19.43 31.96
C THR A 52 -4.59 20.03 31.51
N SER A 53 -3.72 20.29 32.50
CA SER A 53 -2.39 20.90 32.53
C SER A 53 -1.46 20.67 31.31
N ILE A 54 -0.61 21.68 31.04
CA ILE A 54 0.44 21.75 30.00
C ILE A 54 1.23 20.44 29.83
N THR A 55 1.48 19.68 30.90
CA THR A 55 2.22 18.42 30.88
C THR A 55 1.54 17.31 30.07
N ILE A 56 0.20 17.19 30.12
CA ILE A 56 -0.54 16.20 29.33
C ILE A 56 -0.56 16.59 27.85
N ILE A 57 -0.65 17.88 27.56
CA ILE A 57 -0.56 18.44 26.20
C ILE A 57 0.83 18.14 25.59
N ILE A 58 1.91 18.28 26.36
CA ILE A 58 3.26 17.94 25.90
C ILE A 58 3.40 16.44 25.63
N ILE A 59 2.84 15.56 26.49
CA ILE A 59 2.86 14.11 26.27
C ILE A 59 2.06 13.72 25.02
N ILE A 60 0.92 14.38 24.78
CA ILE A 60 0.10 14.23 23.57
C ILE A 60 0.90 14.62 22.33
N ILE A 61 1.53 15.81 22.34
CA ILE A 61 2.36 16.30 21.24
C ILE A 61 3.51 15.33 20.95
N ILE A 62 4.17 14.83 21.99
CA ILE A 62 5.28 13.89 21.88
C ILE A 62 4.82 12.52 21.33
N ILE A 63 3.66 12.02 21.78
CA ILE A 63 3.06 10.76 21.28
C ILE A 63 2.63 10.91 19.82
N ILE A 64 2.07 12.05 19.41
CA ILE A 64 1.68 12.30 18.01
C ILE A 64 2.93 12.37 17.11
N ILE A 65 3.99 13.05 17.55
CA ILE A 65 5.24 13.19 16.80
C ILE A 65 5.95 11.85 16.62
N ILE A 66 5.81 10.90 17.56
CA ILE A 66 6.55 9.63 17.57
C ILE A 66 5.72 8.43 17.08
N SER A 67 4.40 8.40 17.28
CA SER A 67 3.55 7.25 16.91
C SER A 67 3.25 7.18 15.41
N VAL A 68 3.27 8.33 14.75
CA VAL A 68 2.91 8.46 13.33
C VAL A 68 4.03 7.92 12.39
N PRO A 69 5.33 8.15 12.65
CA PRO A 69 6.41 7.52 11.88
C PRO A 69 6.73 6.08 12.29
N ALA A 70 6.46 5.68 13.54
CA ALA A 70 6.84 4.35 14.06
C ALA A 70 5.89 3.22 13.64
N SER A 71 4.62 3.53 13.34
CA SER A 71 3.60 2.58 12.90
C SER A 71 3.48 2.45 11.38
N SER A 72 3.93 3.46 10.63
CA SER A 72 3.95 3.42 9.18
C SER A 72 5.29 2.83 8.72
N ALA A 73 5.26 1.69 8.02
CA ALA A 73 6.44 1.04 7.44
C ALA A 73 7.18 1.90 6.38
N ALA A 74 6.89 3.19 6.26
CA ALA A 74 7.36 4.04 5.20
C ALA A 74 7.57 5.49 5.65
N PRO A 75 8.36 5.79 6.69
CA PRO A 75 8.84 7.15 6.81
C PRO A 75 9.82 7.35 5.65
N VAL A 76 9.43 8.21 4.71
CA VAL A 76 10.30 8.99 3.81
C VAL A 76 10.46 8.56 2.34
N THR A 77 10.33 7.30 1.91
CA THR A 77 10.81 6.96 0.54
C THR A 77 9.75 6.68 -0.55
N GLY A 78 8.48 6.49 -0.20
CA GLY A 78 7.40 6.17 -1.17
C GLY A 78 6.47 7.33 -1.48
N ILE A 79 6.14 7.57 -2.77
CA ILE A 79 5.07 8.50 -3.20
C ILE A 79 3.73 8.19 -2.52
N VAL A 80 3.48 6.91 -2.21
CA VAL A 80 2.25 6.44 -1.57
C VAL A 80 2.07 7.04 -0.16
N GLY A 81 3.12 7.08 0.66
CA GLY A 81 3.03 7.63 2.02
C GLY A 81 2.73 9.13 2.05
N ARG A 82 3.06 9.87 0.98
CA ARG A 82 2.75 11.30 0.87
C ARG A 82 1.26 11.56 0.65
N ALA A 83 0.61 10.67 -0.09
CA ALA A 83 -0.84 10.73 -0.30
C ALA A 83 -1.59 10.53 1.02
N ASP A 84 -1.08 9.66 1.91
CA ASP A 84 -1.67 9.38 3.22
C ASP A 84 -1.57 10.58 4.17
N VAL A 85 -0.39 11.23 4.23
CA VAL A 85 -0.19 12.46 5.01
C VAL A 85 -1.07 13.60 4.50
N LEU A 86 -1.11 13.81 3.18
CA LEU A 86 -1.94 14.85 2.57
C LEU A 86 -3.44 14.58 2.78
N ALA A 87 -3.88 13.34 2.61
CA ALA A 87 -5.25 12.94 2.89
C ALA A 87 -5.62 13.22 4.35
N CYS A 88 -4.71 12.93 5.30
CA CYS A 88 -4.92 13.20 6.72
C CYS A 88 -5.06 14.70 7.02
N VAL A 89 -4.23 15.56 6.43
CA VAL A 89 -4.37 17.02 6.57
C VAL A 89 -5.77 17.47 6.15
N PHE A 90 -6.21 17.11 4.93
CA PHE A 90 -7.54 17.48 4.45
C PHE A 90 -8.67 16.83 5.26
N PHE A 91 -8.47 15.61 5.77
CA PHE A 91 -9.42 14.93 6.65
C PHE A 91 -9.62 15.72 7.94
N LEU A 92 -8.55 16.12 8.63
CA LEU A 92 -8.66 16.87 9.87
C LEU A 92 -9.18 18.30 9.66
N LEU A 93 -8.80 18.96 8.56
CA LEU A 93 -9.36 20.26 8.18
C LEU A 93 -10.86 20.16 7.86
N SER A 94 -11.28 19.09 7.18
CA SER A 94 -12.70 18.82 6.91
C SER A 94 -13.50 18.62 8.20
N PHE A 95 -12.91 17.92 9.18
CA PHE A 95 -13.49 17.75 10.52
C PHE A 95 -13.62 19.09 11.26
N LEU A 96 -12.55 19.89 11.30
CA LEU A 96 -12.58 21.23 11.92
C LEU A 96 -13.59 22.16 11.24
N ALA A 97 -13.61 22.20 9.91
CA ALA A 97 -14.56 23.02 9.16
C ALA A 97 -16.04 22.67 9.44
N TYR A 98 -16.32 21.44 9.87
CA TYR A 98 -17.67 21.01 10.26
C TYR A 98 -18.02 21.36 11.71
N HIS A 99 -17.07 21.24 12.63
CA HIS A 99 -17.32 21.33 14.08
C HIS A 99 -16.86 22.63 14.75
N ASP A 100 -15.96 23.41 14.14
CA ASP A 100 -15.45 24.67 14.66
C ASP A 100 -16.08 25.87 13.93
N PRO A 101 -16.91 26.70 14.62
CA PRO A 101 -17.47 27.91 14.05
C PRO A 101 -16.41 28.92 13.58
N GLY A 102 -15.25 28.96 14.24
CA GLY A 102 -14.15 29.89 13.92
C GLY A 102 -13.42 29.57 12.62
N PHE A 103 -13.48 28.32 12.15
CA PHE A 103 -12.85 27.85 10.91
C PHE A 103 -13.77 28.00 9.67
N GLY A 104 -14.70 28.96 9.71
CA GLY A 104 -15.63 29.24 8.61
C GLY A 104 -16.80 28.27 8.51
N GLY A 105 -17.27 27.74 9.65
CA GLY A 105 -18.30 26.71 9.87
C GLY A 105 -19.39 26.57 8.79
N ARG A 106 -19.05 25.91 7.68
CA ARG A 106 -19.95 25.67 6.55
C ARG A 106 -19.77 24.24 6.09
N ILE A 107 -20.88 23.48 6.07
CA ILE A 107 -20.91 22.11 5.55
C ILE A 107 -20.24 22.01 4.16
N GLY A 108 -20.37 23.05 3.32
CA GLY A 108 -19.74 23.11 2.01
C GLY A 108 -18.20 23.07 2.04
N SER A 109 -17.54 23.77 2.98
CA SER A 109 -16.07 23.73 3.08
C SER A 109 -15.60 22.37 3.59
N SER A 110 -16.31 21.78 4.56
CA SER A 110 -16.06 20.41 5.02
C SER A 110 -16.19 19.38 3.89
N VAL A 111 -17.22 19.48 3.06
CA VAL A 111 -17.44 18.60 1.90
C VAL A 111 -16.35 18.78 0.84
N LEU A 112 -15.95 20.01 0.54
CA LEU A 112 -14.84 20.28 -0.39
C LEU A 112 -13.54 19.64 0.10
N LEU A 113 -13.19 19.86 1.37
CA LEU A 113 -11.99 19.29 1.99
C LEU A 113 -12.07 17.76 2.07
N ALA A 114 -13.25 17.18 2.32
CA ALA A 114 -13.46 15.74 2.26
C ALA A 114 -13.24 15.19 0.84
N GLY A 115 -13.67 15.92 -0.19
CA GLY A 115 -13.40 15.61 -1.59
C GLY A 115 -11.91 15.64 -1.92
N LEU A 116 -11.18 16.66 -1.45
CA LEU A 116 -9.72 16.74 -1.61
C LEU A 116 -9.00 15.61 -0.86
N SER A 117 -9.45 15.27 0.35
CA SER A 117 -8.94 14.13 1.10
C SER A 117 -9.16 12.82 0.34
N MET A 118 -10.37 12.61 -0.22
CA MET A 118 -10.73 11.45 -1.04
C MET A 118 -9.87 11.34 -2.31
N LEU A 119 -9.57 12.46 -2.97
CA LEU A 119 -8.72 12.50 -4.15
C LEU A 119 -7.27 12.10 -3.82
N ALA A 120 -6.78 12.49 -2.64
CA ALA A 120 -5.48 12.03 -2.15
C ALA A 120 -5.52 10.53 -1.76
N LYS A 121 -6.54 10.10 -1.02
CA LYS A 121 -6.75 8.70 -0.61
C LYS A 121 -8.23 8.39 -0.45
N GLU A 122 -8.70 7.25 -0.96
CA GLU A 122 -10.11 6.86 -0.95
C GLU A 122 -10.77 6.87 0.44
N THR A 123 -10.04 6.53 1.50
CA THR A 123 -10.56 6.57 2.88
C THR A 123 -10.78 7.98 3.40
N GLY A 124 -10.28 9.01 2.73
CA GLY A 124 -10.49 10.40 3.08
C GLY A 124 -11.97 10.81 3.14
N VAL A 125 -12.82 10.20 2.31
CA VAL A 125 -14.27 10.50 2.28
C VAL A 125 -14.98 10.11 3.58
N THR A 126 -14.40 9.20 4.37
CA THR A 126 -15.03 8.70 5.59
C THR A 126 -15.13 9.77 6.69
N VAL A 127 -14.44 10.91 6.55
CA VAL A 127 -14.61 12.07 7.46
C VAL A 127 -16.06 12.53 7.53
N LEU A 128 -16.80 12.46 6.41
CA LEU A 128 -18.22 12.83 6.40
C LEU A 128 -19.06 11.86 7.23
N GLY A 129 -18.70 10.57 7.22
CA GLY A 129 -19.30 9.57 8.11
C GLY A 129 -18.96 9.82 9.58
N VAL A 130 -17.71 10.19 9.88
CA VAL A 130 -17.28 10.58 11.23
C VAL A 130 -18.05 11.81 11.73
N ASN A 131 -18.16 12.86 10.91
CA ASN A 131 -18.90 14.08 11.22
C ASN A 131 -20.38 13.78 11.51
N LEU A 132 -21.01 12.95 10.67
CA LEU A 132 -22.40 12.55 10.84
C LEU A 132 -22.61 11.78 12.16
N LEU A 133 -21.76 10.78 12.44
CA LEU A 133 -21.86 9.98 13.66
C LEU A 133 -21.60 10.80 14.93
N LEU A 134 -20.67 11.77 14.87
CA LEU A 134 -20.44 12.67 15.99
C LEU A 134 -21.59 13.67 16.18
N ASP A 135 -22.21 14.16 15.10
CA ASP A 135 -23.40 15.01 15.17
C ASP A 135 -24.61 14.24 15.74
N VAL A 136 -24.75 12.95 15.41
CA VAL A 136 -25.72 12.03 16.04
C VAL A 136 -25.45 11.90 17.54
N TYR A 137 -24.19 11.66 17.94
CA TYR A 137 -23.81 11.57 19.35
C TYR A 137 -24.17 12.86 20.12
N ARG A 138 -23.80 14.03 19.59
CA ARG A 138 -24.07 15.33 20.21
C ARG A 138 -25.57 15.66 20.26
N SER A 139 -26.32 15.27 19.25
CA SER A 139 -27.76 15.56 19.12
C SER A 139 -28.66 14.46 19.69
N TRP A 140 -28.08 13.40 20.30
CA TRP A 140 -28.81 12.19 20.69
C TRP A 140 -30.01 12.47 21.61
N GLY A 141 -29.86 13.35 22.61
CA GLY A 141 -30.94 13.68 23.54
C GLY A 141 -32.17 14.30 22.86
N SER A 142 -31.96 15.15 21.85
CA SER A 142 -33.05 15.76 21.08
C SER A 142 -33.61 14.80 20.02
N LEU A 143 -32.75 13.99 19.41
CA LEU A 143 -33.15 12.96 18.44
C LEU A 143 -34.00 11.87 19.10
N ARG A 144 -33.59 11.36 20.26
CA ARG A 144 -34.33 10.33 21.01
C ARG A 144 -35.71 10.81 21.43
N ARG A 145 -35.82 12.06 21.91
CA ARG A 145 -37.11 12.68 22.25
C ARG A 145 -37.99 12.80 21.02
N ALA A 146 -37.46 13.30 19.91
CA ALA A 146 -38.20 13.42 18.66
C ALA A 146 -38.71 12.08 18.14
N ILE A 147 -37.90 11.01 18.21
CA ILE A 147 -38.27 9.66 17.82
C ILE A 147 -39.35 9.09 18.75
N ARG A 148 -39.16 9.20 20.07
CA ARG A 148 -40.10 8.66 21.07
C ARG A 148 -41.46 9.34 20.99
N ASP A 149 -41.46 10.66 20.83
CA ASP A 149 -42.66 11.48 20.89
C ASP A 149 -43.29 11.67 19.49
N ALA A 150 -42.68 11.08 18.45
CA ALA A 150 -43.04 11.22 17.03
C ALA A 150 -43.23 12.69 16.58
N ARG A 151 -42.47 13.61 17.19
CA ARG A 151 -42.56 15.07 16.96
C ARG A 151 -41.19 15.64 16.68
N TRP A 152 -41.06 16.32 15.54
CA TRP A 152 -39.82 16.97 15.15
C TRP A 152 -39.69 18.35 15.78
N ASN A 153 -38.90 18.44 16.84
CA ASN A 153 -38.52 19.72 17.42
C ASN A 153 -37.57 20.47 16.47
N GLU A 154 -37.45 21.78 16.63
CA GLU A 154 -36.60 22.63 15.78
C GLU A 154 -35.14 22.14 15.72
N GLU A 155 -34.58 21.73 16.86
CA GLU A 155 -33.22 21.13 16.95
C GLU A 155 -33.10 19.84 16.14
N ALA A 156 -34.10 18.95 16.21
CA ALA A 156 -34.12 17.71 15.44
C ALA A 156 -34.27 17.99 13.94
N ALA A 157 -35.02 19.03 13.57
CA ALA A 157 -35.17 19.48 12.18
C ALA A 157 -33.86 20.06 11.64
N LEU A 158 -33.15 20.87 12.44
CA LEU A 158 -31.83 21.38 12.11
C LEU A 158 -30.82 20.25 11.91
N PHE A 159 -30.77 19.28 12.84
CA PHE A 159 -29.94 18.07 12.68
C PHE A 159 -30.29 17.33 11.38
N SER A 160 -31.57 17.10 11.11
CA SER A 160 -32.01 16.35 9.91
C SER A 160 -31.59 17.06 8.62
N ARG A 161 -31.67 18.39 8.58
CA ARG A 161 -31.18 19.19 7.44
C ARG A 161 -29.67 19.07 7.26
N ARG A 162 -28.88 19.08 8.35
CA ARG A 162 -27.42 18.88 8.28
C ARG A 162 -27.07 17.47 7.82
N ALA A 163 -27.70 16.46 8.41
CA ALA A 163 -27.52 15.05 8.07
C ALA A 163 -27.86 14.79 6.60
N ALA A 164 -28.98 15.32 6.10
CA ALA A 164 -29.36 15.21 4.69
C ALA A 164 -28.28 15.80 3.76
N LYS A 165 -27.76 16.99 4.07
CA LYS A 165 -26.67 17.61 3.26
C LYS A 165 -25.42 16.73 3.24
N ILE A 166 -25.03 16.17 4.38
CA ILE A 166 -23.86 15.29 4.48
C ILE A 166 -24.06 13.98 3.71
N VAL A 167 -25.20 13.31 3.89
CA VAL A 167 -25.51 12.06 3.18
C VAL A 167 -25.60 12.27 1.66
N MET A 168 -26.23 13.35 1.22
CA MET A 168 -26.27 13.72 -0.20
C MET A 168 -24.87 14.00 -0.74
N SER A 169 -24.06 14.77 -0.02
CA SER A 169 -22.68 15.09 -0.42
C SER A 169 -21.79 13.85 -0.48
N LEU A 170 -21.89 12.97 0.52
CA LEU A 170 -21.19 11.68 0.56
C LEU A 170 -21.57 10.81 -0.64
N SER A 171 -22.88 10.72 -0.94
CA SER A 171 -23.38 9.96 -2.09
C SER A 171 -22.82 10.50 -3.41
N VAL A 172 -22.83 11.82 -3.60
CA VAL A 172 -22.25 12.47 -4.79
C VAL A 172 -20.75 12.19 -4.92
N LEU A 173 -19.98 12.30 -3.84
CA LEU A 173 -18.53 12.05 -3.86
C LEU A 173 -18.22 10.58 -4.14
N VAL A 174 -18.97 9.63 -3.58
CA VAL A 174 -18.80 8.20 -3.85
C VAL A 174 -19.13 7.88 -5.31
N VAL A 175 -20.23 8.41 -5.86
CA VAL A 175 -20.58 8.25 -7.29
C VAL A 175 -19.49 8.84 -8.18
N PHE A 176 -19.02 10.05 -7.88
CA PHE A 176 -17.92 10.68 -8.59
C PHE A 176 -16.64 9.82 -8.55
N ARG A 177 -16.32 9.23 -7.39
CA ARG A 177 -15.16 8.34 -7.25
C ARG A 177 -15.29 7.08 -8.08
N ILE A 178 -16.48 6.45 -8.11
CA ILE A 178 -16.74 5.27 -8.93
C ILE A 178 -16.62 5.63 -10.43
N ALA A 179 -17.11 6.80 -10.83
CA ALA A 179 -16.98 7.29 -12.20
C ALA A 179 -15.50 7.47 -12.60
N LEU A 180 -14.64 7.99 -11.71
CA LEU A 180 -13.19 8.07 -11.94
C LEU A 180 -12.52 6.70 -12.12
N LEU A 181 -13.08 5.64 -11.54
CA LEU A 181 -12.60 4.27 -11.67
C LEU A 181 -13.13 3.55 -12.93
N GLN A 182 -13.78 4.29 -13.85
CA GLN A 182 -14.39 3.76 -15.07
C GLN A 182 -15.36 2.59 -14.79
N GLY A 183 -16.00 2.58 -13.62
CA GLY A 183 -16.95 1.54 -13.21
C GLY A 183 -16.35 0.17 -12.92
N SER A 184 -15.02 0.00 -12.91
CA SER A 184 -14.38 -1.28 -12.61
C SER A 184 -13.80 -1.32 -11.20
N MET A 185 -14.15 -2.36 -10.44
CA MET A 185 -13.49 -2.64 -9.16
C MET A 185 -12.05 -3.10 -9.40
N PRO A 186 -11.09 -2.72 -8.54
CA PRO A 186 -9.72 -3.24 -8.63
C PRO A 186 -9.74 -4.77 -8.56
N LYS A 187 -9.25 -5.42 -9.61
CA LYS A 187 -9.03 -6.87 -9.59
C LYS A 187 -7.72 -7.14 -8.86
N PHE A 188 -7.77 -8.04 -7.90
CA PHE A 188 -6.59 -8.52 -7.18
C PHE A 188 -6.50 -10.04 -7.32
N SER A 189 -5.31 -10.58 -7.08
CA SER A 189 -4.99 -11.99 -7.23
C SER A 189 -4.90 -12.69 -5.88
N GLN A 190 -4.85 -14.02 -5.90
CA GLN A 190 -4.61 -14.83 -4.71
C GLN A 190 -3.27 -14.50 -4.04
N GLN A 191 -2.29 -14.03 -4.79
CA GLN A 191 -0.99 -13.62 -4.25
C GLN A 191 -1.12 -12.37 -3.36
N ASP A 192 -2.07 -11.48 -3.69
CA ASP A 192 -2.26 -10.23 -2.96
C ASP A 192 -2.98 -10.46 -1.62
N ASN A 193 -4.05 -11.26 -1.63
CA ASN A 193 -4.80 -11.63 -0.42
C ASN A 193 -5.25 -13.11 -0.48
N PRO A 194 -4.43 -14.06 0.00
CA PRO A 194 -4.75 -15.48 -0.06
C PRO A 194 -6.05 -15.86 0.67
N ALA A 195 -6.37 -15.16 1.77
CA ALA A 195 -7.56 -15.42 2.56
C ALA A 195 -8.84 -15.16 1.76
N ALA A 196 -8.87 -14.10 0.95
CA ALA A 196 -10.06 -13.76 0.15
C ALA A 196 -10.46 -14.83 -0.88
N PHE A 197 -9.51 -15.64 -1.35
CA PHE A 197 -9.74 -16.71 -2.34
C PHE A 197 -9.90 -18.10 -1.72
N HIS A 198 -9.88 -18.23 -0.40
CA HIS A 198 -10.04 -19.53 0.25
C HIS A 198 -11.48 -20.04 0.09
N PRO A 199 -11.71 -21.32 -0.28
CA PRO A 199 -13.05 -21.84 -0.56
C PRO A 199 -13.95 -21.92 0.67
N CYS A 200 -13.37 -22.16 1.84
CA CYS A 200 -14.11 -22.29 3.10
C CYS A 200 -14.41 -20.90 3.71
N PRO A 201 -15.69 -20.49 3.86
CA PRO A 201 -16.04 -19.17 4.41
C PRO A 201 -15.68 -19.02 5.88
N GLN A 202 -15.62 -20.11 6.65
CA GLN A 202 -15.19 -20.10 8.04
C GLN A 202 -13.73 -19.66 8.17
N VAL A 203 -12.84 -20.21 7.32
CA VAL A 203 -11.42 -19.82 7.28
C VAL A 203 -11.27 -18.35 6.90
N ARG A 204 -12.10 -17.86 5.95
CA ARG A 204 -12.14 -16.45 5.55
C ARG A 204 -12.49 -15.56 6.73
N LEU A 205 -13.60 -15.86 7.42
CA LEU A 205 -14.07 -15.09 8.56
C LEU A 205 -13.05 -15.07 9.69
N LEU A 206 -12.54 -16.24 10.11
CA LEU A 206 -11.55 -16.34 11.19
C LEU A 206 -10.28 -15.57 10.85
N THR A 207 -9.80 -15.70 9.61
CA THR A 207 -8.61 -14.97 9.17
C THR A 207 -8.88 -13.45 9.15
N PHE A 208 -10.00 -12.99 8.61
CA PHE A 208 -10.32 -11.55 8.57
C PHE A 208 -10.51 -10.94 9.96
N CYS A 209 -11.15 -11.65 10.89
CA CYS A 209 -11.27 -11.23 12.28
C CYS A 209 -9.90 -11.15 12.96
N TYR A 210 -9.02 -12.13 12.72
CA TYR A 210 -7.64 -12.08 13.21
C TYR A 210 -6.84 -10.94 12.58
N LEU A 211 -7.03 -10.65 11.30
CA LEU A 211 -6.37 -9.52 10.64
C LEU A 211 -6.77 -8.19 11.28
N ALA A 212 -8.03 -8.01 11.71
CA ALA A 212 -8.43 -6.84 12.47
C ALA A 212 -7.66 -6.73 13.82
N ALA A 213 -7.52 -7.86 14.54
CA ALA A 213 -6.71 -7.92 15.77
C ALA A 213 -5.24 -7.60 15.50
N LEU A 214 -4.67 -8.12 14.42
CA LEU A 214 -3.28 -7.86 14.03
C LEU A 214 -3.07 -6.38 13.63
N ASN A 215 -4.00 -5.75 12.91
CA ASN A 215 -3.93 -4.31 12.61
C ASN A 215 -4.00 -3.46 13.90
N CYS A 216 -4.86 -3.81 14.85
CA CYS A 216 -4.91 -3.14 16.15
C CYS A 216 -3.61 -3.34 16.95
N TRP A 217 -3.02 -4.54 16.89
CA TRP A 217 -1.73 -4.82 17.50
C TRP A 217 -0.61 -3.97 16.89
N LEU A 218 -0.58 -3.79 15.56
CA LEU A 218 0.40 -2.94 14.90
C LEU A 218 0.32 -1.47 15.36
N LEU A 219 -0.87 -0.97 15.68
CA LEU A 219 -1.05 0.38 16.22
C LEU A 219 -0.54 0.53 17.66
N LEU A 220 -0.64 -0.53 18.47
CA LEU A 220 -0.22 -0.53 19.88
C LEU A 220 1.26 -0.90 20.06
N CYS A 221 1.74 -1.87 19.28
CA CYS A 221 3.06 -2.46 19.39
C CYS A 221 3.58 -2.86 18.00
N PRO A 222 4.19 -1.91 17.25
CA PRO A 222 4.71 -2.17 15.90
C PRO A 222 6.03 -2.96 15.95
N THR A 223 5.98 -4.20 16.45
CA THR A 223 7.15 -5.09 16.55
C THR A 223 7.49 -5.74 15.22
N THR A 224 6.47 -6.12 14.46
CA THR A 224 6.59 -6.96 13.26
C THR A 224 6.05 -6.17 12.07
N LEU A 225 6.93 -5.38 11.48
CA LEU A 225 6.64 -4.58 10.31
C LEU A 225 7.22 -5.28 9.07
N SER A 226 6.51 -5.22 7.96
CA SER A 226 7.02 -5.67 6.67
C SER A 226 6.79 -4.59 5.63
N HIS A 227 7.69 -4.47 4.65
CA HIS A 227 7.45 -3.60 3.50
C HIS A 227 6.51 -4.26 2.46
N ASP A 228 6.22 -5.56 2.63
CA ASP A 228 5.32 -6.32 1.77
C ASP A 228 4.57 -7.41 2.56
N TRP A 229 3.24 -7.39 2.50
CA TRP A 229 2.35 -8.32 3.21
C TRP A 229 1.69 -9.36 2.28
N GLN A 230 2.11 -9.45 1.02
CA GLN A 230 1.58 -10.40 0.05
C GLN A 230 2.15 -11.82 0.25
N PHE A 231 1.79 -12.76 -0.62
CA PHE A 231 2.38 -14.10 -0.70
C PHE A 231 2.40 -14.88 0.62
N GLY A 232 1.26 -14.88 1.32
CA GLY A 232 1.08 -15.70 2.53
C GLY A 232 1.82 -15.16 3.76
N SER A 233 2.15 -13.86 3.80
CA SER A 233 2.80 -13.23 4.96
C SER A 233 2.11 -13.52 6.29
N VAL A 234 0.78 -13.56 6.30
CA VAL A 234 -0.02 -13.98 7.44
C VAL A 234 -0.62 -15.34 7.14
N PRO A 235 -0.23 -16.41 7.87
CA PRO A 235 -0.83 -17.73 7.70
C PRO A 235 -2.34 -17.70 7.94
N LEU A 236 -3.11 -18.47 7.18
CA LEU A 236 -4.56 -18.56 7.35
C LEU A 236 -4.91 -19.13 8.73
N VAL A 237 -6.02 -18.66 9.30
CA VAL A 237 -6.59 -19.25 10.52
C VAL A 237 -7.61 -20.29 10.10
N THR A 238 -7.21 -21.56 10.15
CA THR A 238 -8.00 -22.68 9.61
C THR A 238 -8.88 -23.38 10.64
N SER A 239 -8.63 -23.17 11.93
CA SER A 239 -9.31 -23.84 13.03
C SER A 239 -9.77 -22.85 14.10
N LEU A 240 -10.89 -23.18 14.76
CA LEU A 240 -11.36 -22.46 15.95
C LEU A 240 -10.41 -22.63 17.15
N ALA A 241 -9.68 -23.75 17.21
CA ALA A 241 -8.71 -24.03 18.26
C ALA A 241 -7.37 -23.30 18.09
N ASP A 242 -7.20 -22.52 17.01
CA ASP A 242 -6.01 -21.72 16.80
C ASP A 242 -5.87 -20.66 17.91
N CYS A 243 -4.70 -20.59 18.55
CA CYS A 243 -4.44 -19.67 19.65
C CYS A 243 -4.60 -18.19 19.25
N ARG A 244 -4.46 -17.87 17.95
CA ARG A 244 -4.67 -16.52 17.41
C ARG A 244 -6.12 -16.04 17.56
N ASN A 245 -7.08 -16.96 17.71
CA ASN A 245 -8.45 -16.60 18.01
C ASN A 245 -8.60 -15.99 19.41
N LEU A 246 -7.68 -16.22 20.35
CA LEU A 246 -7.69 -15.54 21.64
C LEU A 246 -7.48 -14.03 21.48
N ALA A 247 -6.55 -13.61 20.62
CA ALA A 247 -6.33 -12.20 20.30
C ALA A 247 -7.56 -11.58 19.62
N THR A 248 -8.22 -12.34 18.76
CA THR A 248 -9.46 -11.96 18.10
C THR A 248 -10.59 -11.75 19.12
N CYS A 249 -10.84 -12.73 19.98
CA CYS A 249 -11.82 -12.65 21.05
C CYS A 249 -11.54 -11.50 22.02
N ALA A 250 -10.27 -11.28 22.37
CA ALA A 250 -9.86 -10.16 23.21
C ALA A 250 -10.18 -8.81 22.54
N LEU A 251 -9.83 -8.62 21.27
CA LEU A 251 -10.12 -7.38 20.53
C LEU A 251 -11.63 -7.10 20.51
N PHE A 252 -12.44 -8.05 20.04
CA PHE A 252 -13.88 -7.84 19.90
C PHE A 252 -14.60 -7.79 21.25
N GLY A 253 -14.13 -8.54 22.25
CA GLY A 253 -14.64 -8.47 23.62
C GLY A 253 -14.40 -7.12 24.27
N VAL A 254 -13.17 -6.58 24.19
CA VAL A 254 -12.86 -5.22 24.67
C VAL A 254 -13.64 -4.18 23.88
N GLY A 255 -13.71 -4.32 22.56
CA GLY A 255 -14.50 -3.45 21.69
C GLY A 255 -15.98 -3.41 22.09
N LEU A 256 -16.58 -4.56 22.38
CA LEU A 256 -17.97 -4.67 22.83
C LEU A 256 -18.20 -4.01 24.20
N LEU A 257 -17.30 -4.23 25.15
CA LEU A 257 -17.38 -3.61 26.48
C LEU A 257 -17.28 -2.08 26.39
N VAL A 258 -16.36 -1.58 25.58
CA VAL A 258 -16.20 -0.15 25.33
C VAL A 258 -17.45 0.42 24.62
N ALA A 259 -17.97 -0.28 23.60
CA ALA A 259 -19.18 0.15 22.89
C ALA A 259 -20.40 0.18 23.83
N TYR A 260 -20.55 -0.82 24.70
CA TYR A 260 -21.58 -0.87 25.72
C TYR A 260 -21.46 0.33 26.69
N ARG A 261 -20.24 0.64 27.16
CA ARG A 261 -20.01 1.80 28.03
C ARG A 261 -20.38 3.11 27.34
N CYS A 262 -19.99 3.29 26.08
CA CYS A 262 -20.37 4.46 25.27
C CYS A 262 -21.89 4.58 25.10
N PHE A 263 -22.60 3.45 24.94
CA PHE A 263 -24.05 3.44 24.80
C PHE A 263 -24.76 3.82 26.11
N VAL A 264 -24.32 3.26 27.25
CA VAL A 264 -24.91 3.59 28.56
C VAL A 264 -24.69 5.06 28.91
N ASP A 265 -23.52 5.61 28.62
CA ASP A 265 -23.20 7.01 28.91
C ASP A 265 -23.62 7.98 27.80
N LEU A 266 -24.34 7.50 26.78
CA LEU A 266 -24.71 8.28 25.59
C LEU A 266 -25.60 9.47 25.92
N GLU A 267 -26.52 9.31 26.89
CA GLU A 267 -27.44 10.38 27.31
C GLU A 267 -26.73 11.52 28.04
N ILE A 268 -25.78 11.17 28.90
CA ILE A 268 -25.04 12.13 29.74
C ILE A 268 -23.85 12.70 28.95
N GLN A 269 -23.51 12.10 27.81
CA GLN A 269 -22.35 12.44 26.99
C GLN A 269 -21.05 12.50 27.80
N ARG A 270 -20.87 11.54 28.72
CA ARG A 270 -19.81 11.58 29.74
C ARG A 270 -18.40 11.48 29.18
N HIS A 271 -18.21 10.75 28.08
CA HIS A 271 -16.90 10.43 27.52
C HIS A 271 -16.77 10.82 26.03
N PRO A 272 -16.84 12.13 25.67
CA PRO A 272 -16.70 12.55 24.27
C PRO A 272 -15.37 12.16 23.59
N PRO A 273 -14.18 12.24 24.26
CA PRO A 273 -12.92 11.81 23.66
C PRO A 273 -12.87 10.33 23.31
N LEU A 274 -13.52 9.48 24.12
CA LEU A 274 -13.63 8.03 23.86
C LEU A 274 -14.40 7.76 22.58
N VAL A 275 -15.58 8.39 22.42
CA VAL A 275 -16.41 8.24 21.21
C VAL A 275 -15.68 8.75 19.98
N LEU A 276 -15.04 9.92 20.05
CA LEU A 276 -14.29 10.44 18.91
C LEU A 276 -13.10 9.53 18.54
N GLY A 277 -12.35 9.05 19.53
CA GLY A 277 -11.24 8.12 19.31
C GLY A 277 -11.69 6.85 18.59
N LEU A 278 -12.82 6.27 18.99
CA LEU A 278 -13.43 5.12 18.32
C LEU A 278 -13.89 5.45 16.90
N LEU A 279 -14.49 6.62 16.67
CA LEU A 279 -14.92 7.04 15.33
C LEU A 279 -13.71 7.20 14.38
N PHE A 280 -12.65 7.88 14.83
CA PHE A 280 -11.42 8.05 14.05
C PHE A 280 -10.70 6.71 13.80
N LEU A 281 -10.77 5.78 14.74
CA LEU A 281 -10.20 4.44 14.61
C LEU A 281 -10.98 3.56 13.64
N CYS A 282 -12.29 3.40 13.87
CA CYS A 282 -13.09 2.38 13.20
C CYS A 282 -13.59 2.82 11.83
N VAL A 283 -14.08 4.06 11.69
CA VAL A 283 -14.79 4.50 10.48
C VAL A 283 -13.86 4.57 9.24
N PRO A 284 -12.64 5.14 9.32
CA PRO A 284 -11.69 5.13 8.21
C PRO A 284 -11.07 3.75 7.94
N PHE A 285 -11.00 2.87 8.95
CA PHE A 285 -10.43 1.52 8.81
C PHE A 285 -11.42 0.53 8.18
N LEU A 286 -12.72 0.69 8.42
CA LEU A 286 -13.75 -0.27 8.05
C LEU A 286 -13.72 -0.68 6.56
N PRO A 287 -13.58 0.24 5.58
CA PRO A 287 -13.50 -0.15 4.16
C PRO A 287 -12.27 -0.99 3.81
N ALA A 288 -11.20 -0.89 4.60
CA ALA A 288 -9.93 -1.58 4.38
C ALA A 288 -9.75 -2.82 5.28
N SER A 289 -10.72 -3.13 6.14
CA SER A 289 -10.63 -4.16 7.18
C SER A 289 -10.75 -5.60 6.67
N ASN A 290 -11.16 -5.83 5.42
CA ASN A 290 -11.64 -7.12 4.88
C ASN A 290 -12.93 -7.66 5.52
N LEU A 291 -13.50 -7.01 6.54
CA LEU A 291 -14.74 -7.45 7.21
C LEU A 291 -16.00 -7.04 6.43
N VAL A 292 -16.00 -5.86 5.83
CA VAL A 292 -17.15 -5.32 5.07
C VAL A 292 -16.94 -5.50 3.57
N VAL A 293 -15.76 -5.12 3.08
CA VAL A 293 -15.36 -5.25 1.68
C VAL A 293 -14.04 -5.99 1.62
N THR A 294 -13.98 -7.06 0.82
CA THR A 294 -12.73 -7.77 0.58
C THR A 294 -11.81 -6.92 -0.29
N VAL A 295 -10.62 -6.65 0.22
CA VAL A 295 -9.60 -5.82 -0.43
C VAL A 295 -8.37 -6.66 -0.80
N GLY A 296 -7.59 -6.17 -1.75
CA GLY A 296 -6.42 -6.90 -2.26
C GLY A 296 -5.25 -7.02 -1.30
N PHE A 297 -5.19 -6.24 -0.21
CA PHE A 297 -4.09 -6.32 0.76
C PHE A 297 -4.49 -7.08 2.02
N VAL A 298 -3.57 -7.90 2.52
CA VAL A 298 -3.76 -8.68 3.77
C VAL A 298 -3.75 -7.77 4.99
N ILE A 299 -2.73 -6.91 5.10
CA ILE A 299 -2.61 -5.91 6.18
C ILE A 299 -2.75 -4.51 5.57
N ALA A 300 -3.60 -3.71 6.18
CA ALA A 300 -3.98 -2.39 5.69
C ALA A 300 -3.07 -1.28 6.24
N GLU A 301 -1.76 -1.54 6.41
CA GLU A 301 -0.83 -0.59 7.05
C GLU A 301 -0.87 0.80 6.41
N ARG A 302 -1.07 0.84 5.09
CA ARG A 302 -1.16 2.07 4.27
C ARG A 302 -2.45 2.86 4.50
N VAL A 303 -3.36 2.35 5.31
CA VAL A 303 -4.64 2.96 5.67
C VAL A 303 -4.69 3.26 7.17
N LEU A 304 -3.76 2.72 7.97
CA LEU A 304 -3.71 2.88 9.42
C LEU A 304 -3.30 4.28 9.88
N TYR A 305 -2.86 5.17 8.98
CA TYR A 305 -2.43 6.52 9.35
C TYR A 305 -3.55 7.33 10.05
N ILE A 306 -4.74 7.43 9.45
CA ILE A 306 -5.88 8.14 10.07
C ILE A 306 -6.40 7.37 11.32
N PRO A 307 -6.63 6.05 11.27
CA PRO A 307 -6.96 5.24 12.45
C PRO A 307 -5.99 5.38 13.63
N SER A 308 -4.69 5.60 13.36
CA SER A 308 -3.69 5.82 14.41
C SER A 308 -3.99 7.04 15.26
N LEU A 309 -4.58 8.10 14.68
CA LEU A 309 -5.03 9.27 15.44
C LEU A 309 -6.14 8.89 16.43
N GLY A 310 -7.06 8.01 16.02
CA GLY A 310 -8.07 7.44 16.91
C GLY A 310 -7.45 6.68 18.07
N MET A 311 -6.46 5.82 17.80
CA MET A 311 -5.73 5.11 18.86
C MET A 311 -4.98 6.04 19.80
N VAL A 312 -4.34 7.08 19.27
CA VAL A 312 -3.67 8.10 20.09
C VAL A 312 -4.66 8.77 21.04
N LEU A 313 -5.85 9.16 20.57
CA LEU A 313 -6.90 9.72 21.44
C LEU A 313 -7.30 8.75 22.55
N LEU A 314 -7.50 7.48 22.22
CA LEU A 314 -7.90 6.46 23.19
C LEU A 314 -6.84 6.24 24.27
N VAL A 315 -5.56 6.14 23.87
CA VAL A 315 -4.43 5.97 24.80
C VAL A 315 -4.28 7.20 25.69
N VAL A 316 -4.30 8.39 25.10
CA VAL A 316 -4.20 9.66 25.83
C VAL A 316 -5.34 9.80 26.83
N TYR A 317 -6.57 9.52 26.41
CA TYR A 317 -7.73 9.62 27.28
C TYR A 317 -7.69 8.59 28.41
N GLY A 318 -7.27 7.35 28.12
CA GLY A 318 -7.05 6.32 29.13
C GLY A 318 -5.98 6.73 30.16
N LEU A 319 -4.86 7.30 29.71
CA LEU A 319 -3.82 7.83 30.59
C LEU A 319 -4.33 9.01 31.43
N GLN A 320 -5.15 9.89 30.86
CA GLN A 320 -5.78 10.98 31.61
C GLN A 320 -6.71 10.46 32.69
N LEU A 321 -7.56 9.46 32.40
CA LEU A 321 -8.42 8.84 33.41
C LEU A 321 -7.60 8.19 34.52
N LEU A 322 -6.54 7.46 34.16
CA LEU A 322 -5.64 6.83 35.11
C LEU A 322 -4.90 7.86 35.98
N TRP A 323 -4.44 8.98 35.40
CA TRP A 323 -3.76 10.07 36.09
C TRP A 323 -4.58 10.65 37.24
N HIS A 324 -5.88 10.81 37.02
CA HIS A 324 -6.81 11.31 38.03
C HIS A 324 -7.19 10.26 39.07
N ALA A 325 -7.14 8.97 38.71
CA ALA A 325 -7.46 7.85 39.60
C ALA A 325 -6.31 7.49 40.57
N VAL A 326 -5.06 7.82 40.24
CA VAL A 326 -3.88 7.41 41.03
C VAL A 326 -3.35 8.51 41.96
N LEU A 327 -2.63 8.07 43.00
CA LEU A 327 -1.93 8.95 43.95
C LEU A 327 -0.75 9.68 43.29
N VAL A 328 -0.32 10.83 43.84
CA VAL A 328 0.79 11.64 43.30
C VAL A 328 2.08 10.84 43.12
N ARG A 329 2.45 9.96 44.07
CA ARG A 329 3.64 9.09 43.92
C ARG A 329 3.52 8.13 42.73
N GLN A 330 2.33 7.62 42.45
CA GLN A 330 2.06 6.73 41.32
C GLN A 330 2.07 7.50 39.99
N ARG A 331 1.72 8.81 39.98
CA ARG A 331 1.83 9.66 38.78
C ARG A 331 3.26 9.75 38.26
N THR A 332 4.25 9.90 39.15
CA THR A 332 5.66 9.89 38.75
C THR A 332 6.05 8.56 38.11
N LEU A 333 5.59 7.43 38.66
CA LEU A 333 5.83 6.10 38.07
C LEU A 333 5.18 5.98 36.68
N LEU A 334 3.95 6.48 36.51
CA LEU A 334 3.27 6.50 35.20
C LEU A 334 4.05 7.34 34.17
N LEU A 335 4.58 8.50 34.56
CA LEU A 335 5.41 9.32 33.67
C LEU A 335 6.68 8.58 33.26
N VAL A 336 7.38 7.99 34.22
CA VAL A 336 8.61 7.22 33.94
C VAL A 336 8.29 6.05 33.00
N ALA A 337 7.22 5.30 33.24
CA ALA A 337 6.79 4.22 32.38
C ALA A 337 6.46 4.71 30.95
N ALA A 338 5.70 5.80 30.82
CA ALA A 338 5.37 6.40 29.53
C ALA A 338 6.62 6.86 28.77
N MET A 339 7.57 7.50 29.45
CA MET A 339 8.84 7.94 28.85
C MET A 339 9.72 6.76 28.42
N LEU A 340 9.73 5.66 29.17
CA LEU A 340 10.46 4.45 28.78
C LEU A 340 9.86 3.80 27.53
N VAL A 341 8.53 3.68 27.46
CA VAL A 341 7.83 3.16 26.27
C VAL A 341 8.15 4.04 25.06
N LEU A 342 8.06 5.36 25.23
CA LEU A 342 8.38 6.32 24.18
C LEU A 342 9.84 6.20 23.71
N GLY A 343 10.80 6.16 24.64
CA GLY A 343 12.21 5.97 24.34
C GLY A 343 12.45 4.67 23.57
N SER A 344 11.76 3.59 23.93
CA SER A 344 11.85 2.31 23.22
C SER A 344 11.35 2.40 21.77
N PHE A 345 10.28 3.15 21.51
CA PHE A 345 9.75 3.37 20.15
C PHE A 345 10.66 4.27 19.32
N CYS A 346 11.23 5.32 19.91
CA CYS A 346 12.25 6.14 19.26
C CYS A 346 13.47 5.31 18.86
N LEU A 347 14.01 4.51 19.79
CA LEU A 347 15.16 3.64 19.54
C LEU A 347 14.85 2.62 18.44
N ARG A 348 13.66 2.01 18.45
CA ARG A 348 13.23 1.11 17.38
C ARG A 348 13.12 1.79 16.03
N THR A 349 12.58 3.01 15.98
CA THR A 349 12.48 3.78 14.74
C THR A 349 13.86 4.06 14.17
N VAL A 350 14.80 4.51 15.01
CA VAL A 350 16.20 4.74 14.60
C VAL A 350 16.87 3.44 14.14
N ALA A 351 16.66 2.32 14.84
CA ALA A 351 17.17 1.02 14.44
C ALA A 351 16.59 0.58 13.08
N ARG A 352 15.29 0.77 12.88
CA ARG A 352 14.57 0.42 11.64
C ARG A 352 15.06 1.21 10.43
N ASN A 353 15.48 2.46 10.60
CA ASN A 353 16.05 3.25 9.50
C ASN A 353 17.28 2.57 8.86
N LYS A 354 18.01 1.73 9.62
CA LYS A 354 19.14 0.94 9.07
C LYS A 354 18.68 -0.07 8.03
N ASP A 355 17.47 -0.62 8.16
CA ASP A 355 16.91 -1.59 7.21
C ASP A 355 16.65 -0.96 5.83
N TRP A 356 16.49 0.37 5.75
CA TRP A 356 16.22 1.11 4.51
C TRP A 356 17.47 1.62 3.78
N THR A 357 18.66 1.33 4.31
CA THR A 357 19.93 1.86 3.80
C THR A 357 20.33 1.28 2.44
N SER A 358 20.03 0.00 2.19
CA SER A 358 20.38 -0.67 0.95
C SER A 358 19.33 -1.71 0.57
N ARG A 359 19.36 -2.14 -0.69
CA ARG A 359 18.50 -3.23 -1.17
C ARG A 359 18.76 -4.55 -0.42
N GLU A 360 20.00 -4.78 0.01
CA GLU A 360 20.38 -5.98 0.75
C GLU A 360 19.87 -5.97 2.18
N THR A 361 20.02 -4.86 2.91
CA THR A 361 19.50 -4.72 4.28
C THR A 361 17.97 -4.75 4.31
N LEU A 362 17.31 -4.18 3.29
CA LEU A 362 15.85 -4.23 3.17
C LEU A 362 15.34 -5.64 2.84
N ALA A 363 16.01 -6.37 1.95
CA ALA A 363 15.64 -7.75 1.63
C ALA A 363 15.89 -8.68 2.84
N LEU A 364 17.01 -8.51 3.54
CA LEU A 364 17.35 -9.29 4.73
C LEU A 364 16.35 -9.06 5.86
N SER A 365 16.03 -7.80 6.18
CA SER A 365 15.03 -7.47 7.20
C SER A 365 13.65 -8.02 6.84
N GLY A 366 13.26 -7.98 5.56
CA GLY A 366 12.03 -8.61 5.08
C GLY A 366 11.95 -10.10 5.41
N VAL A 367 13.00 -10.88 5.07
CA VAL A 367 13.04 -12.32 5.36
C VAL A 367 13.13 -12.59 6.87
N ARG A 368 13.84 -11.76 7.63
CA ARG A 368 13.93 -11.87 9.09
C ARG A 368 12.57 -11.68 9.77
N ASP A 369 11.84 -10.65 9.36
CA ASP A 369 10.58 -10.25 10.00
C ASP A 369 9.41 -11.12 9.51
N MET A 370 9.49 -11.64 8.27
CA MET A 370 8.48 -12.48 7.62
C MET A 370 9.11 -13.67 6.89
N PRO A 371 9.62 -14.68 7.62
CA PRO A 371 10.30 -15.84 7.02
C PRO A 371 9.40 -16.73 6.17
N ASN A 372 8.07 -16.59 6.29
CA ASN A 372 7.11 -17.37 5.51
C ASN A 372 6.56 -16.63 4.29
N ASN A 373 7.13 -15.46 3.93
CA ASN A 373 6.72 -14.71 2.75
C ASN A 373 7.57 -15.09 1.53
N ALA A 374 6.95 -15.75 0.54
CA ALA A 374 7.64 -16.19 -0.67
C ALA A 374 8.25 -15.05 -1.50
N LYS A 375 7.60 -13.88 -1.53
CA LYS A 375 8.09 -12.70 -2.27
C LYS A 375 9.35 -12.11 -1.66
N LEU A 376 9.48 -12.13 -0.33
CA LEU A 376 10.67 -11.64 0.35
C LEU A 376 11.86 -12.58 0.12
N HIS A 377 11.65 -13.89 0.15
CA HIS A 377 12.66 -14.86 -0.26
C HIS A 377 13.06 -14.66 -1.74
N TYR A 378 12.10 -14.49 -2.64
CA TYR A 378 12.38 -14.19 -4.05
C TYR A 378 13.19 -12.90 -4.23
N ASN A 379 12.86 -11.83 -3.49
CA ASN A 379 13.58 -10.57 -3.53
C ASN A 379 15.01 -10.71 -2.99
N MET A 380 15.21 -11.49 -1.93
CA MET A 380 16.54 -11.83 -1.42
C MET A 380 17.35 -12.62 -2.45
N GLY A 381 16.70 -13.57 -3.14
CA GLY A 381 17.29 -14.31 -4.26
C GLY A 381 17.74 -13.37 -5.40
N ASN A 382 16.93 -12.36 -5.74
CA ASN A 382 17.32 -11.34 -6.71
C ASN A 382 18.54 -10.55 -6.26
N THR A 383 18.58 -10.12 -4.98
CA THR A 383 19.74 -9.40 -4.43
C THR A 383 21.01 -10.24 -4.50
N TYR A 384 20.96 -11.52 -4.13
CA TYR A 384 22.12 -12.41 -4.24
C TYR A 384 22.54 -12.66 -5.69
N ARG A 385 21.58 -12.86 -6.60
CA ARG A 385 21.86 -13.00 -8.03
C ARG A 385 22.55 -11.76 -8.58
N ASP A 386 22.03 -10.58 -8.27
CA ASP A 386 22.55 -9.30 -8.77
C ASP A 386 23.95 -8.99 -8.19
N THR A 387 24.31 -9.56 -7.03
CA THR A 387 25.67 -9.49 -6.44
C THR A 387 26.57 -10.67 -6.86
N GLY A 388 26.15 -11.51 -7.81
CA GLY A 388 26.92 -12.64 -8.33
C GLY A 388 26.94 -13.88 -7.43
N ARG A 389 26.28 -13.84 -6.27
CA ARG A 389 26.22 -14.94 -5.29
C ARG A 389 25.14 -15.96 -5.68
N LYS A 390 25.44 -16.82 -6.67
CA LYS A 390 24.48 -17.79 -7.22
C LYS A 390 23.95 -18.83 -6.22
N PRO A 391 24.77 -19.51 -5.38
CA PRO A 391 24.24 -20.57 -4.52
C PRO A 391 23.23 -20.06 -3.46
N PRO A 392 23.48 -18.94 -2.75
CA PRO A 392 22.48 -18.32 -1.88
C PRO A 392 21.21 -17.90 -2.65
N ALA A 393 21.35 -17.37 -3.86
CA ALA A 393 20.19 -17.01 -4.69
C ALA A 393 19.28 -18.21 -4.99
N ILE A 394 19.89 -19.34 -5.40
CA ILE A 394 19.15 -20.59 -5.67
C ILE A 394 18.42 -21.07 -4.41
N SER A 395 19.08 -21.05 -3.25
CA SER A 395 18.46 -21.44 -1.98
C SER A 395 17.21 -20.59 -1.67
N HIS A 396 17.31 -19.27 -1.79
CA HIS A 396 16.19 -18.37 -1.55
C HIS A 396 15.06 -18.52 -2.58
N TYR A 397 15.36 -18.76 -3.86
CA TYR A 397 14.31 -19.04 -4.84
C TYR A 397 13.61 -20.38 -4.59
N LYS A 398 14.36 -21.42 -4.19
CA LYS A 398 13.76 -22.71 -3.80
C LYS A 398 12.85 -22.55 -2.59
N GLU A 399 13.26 -21.75 -1.61
CA GLU A 399 12.42 -21.46 -0.44
C GLU A 399 11.16 -20.65 -0.82
N ALA A 400 11.29 -19.68 -1.72
CA ALA A 400 10.13 -18.97 -2.28
C ALA A 400 9.15 -19.94 -2.96
N LEU A 401 9.64 -20.95 -3.68
CA LEU A 401 8.80 -21.97 -4.30
C LEU A 401 8.25 -23.01 -3.31
N ARG A 402 8.96 -23.30 -2.22
CA ARG A 402 8.44 -24.12 -1.13
C ARG A 402 7.22 -23.45 -0.48
N LEU A 403 7.30 -22.15 -0.26
CA LEU A 403 6.23 -21.33 0.32
C LEU A 403 5.11 -21.05 -0.69
N TRP A 404 5.45 -20.84 -1.97
CA TRP A 404 4.49 -20.55 -3.03
C TRP A 404 4.85 -21.27 -4.35
N PRO A 405 4.42 -22.53 -4.53
CA PRO A 405 4.85 -23.37 -5.67
C PRO A 405 4.53 -22.80 -7.05
N SER A 406 3.47 -21.99 -7.16
CA SER A 406 3.02 -21.39 -8.43
C SER A 406 3.71 -20.06 -8.77
N TYR A 407 4.79 -19.69 -8.06
CA TYR A 407 5.44 -18.40 -8.27
C TYR A 407 6.29 -18.39 -9.55
N ALA A 408 5.65 -18.07 -10.67
CA ALA A 408 6.23 -18.15 -12.01
C ALA A 408 7.57 -17.39 -12.16
N SER A 409 7.71 -16.21 -11.55
CA SER A 409 8.96 -15.44 -11.63
C SER A 409 10.12 -16.09 -10.87
N ALA A 410 9.86 -16.82 -9.78
CA ALA A 410 10.89 -17.59 -9.07
C ALA A 410 11.36 -18.80 -9.89
N HIS A 411 10.43 -19.51 -10.54
CA HIS A 411 10.76 -20.55 -11.53
C HIS A 411 11.63 -19.98 -12.66
N ASN A 412 11.22 -18.88 -13.29
CA ASN A 412 12.01 -18.23 -14.34
C ASN A 412 13.44 -17.91 -13.86
N ASN A 413 13.60 -17.33 -12.68
CA ASN A 413 14.93 -16.97 -12.19
C ASN A 413 15.79 -18.20 -11.83
N LEU A 414 15.20 -19.27 -11.32
CA LEU A 414 15.91 -20.55 -11.18
C LEU A 414 16.35 -21.11 -12.53
N GLY A 415 15.50 -21.04 -13.56
CA GLY A 415 15.86 -21.46 -14.92
C GLY A 415 17.10 -20.73 -15.45
N THR A 416 17.23 -19.43 -15.18
CA THR A 416 18.44 -18.65 -15.57
C THR A 416 19.71 -19.04 -14.80
N LEU A 417 19.56 -19.69 -13.65
CA LEU A 417 20.66 -20.13 -12.79
C LEU A 417 20.90 -21.64 -12.84
N ALA A 418 20.12 -22.37 -13.65
CA ALA A 418 20.20 -23.80 -13.75
C ALA A 418 21.53 -24.25 -14.39
N PRO A 419 22.12 -25.36 -13.91
CA PRO A 419 23.41 -25.86 -14.40
C PRO A 419 23.31 -26.48 -15.80
N SER A 420 22.16 -27.01 -16.21
CA SER A 420 21.94 -27.67 -17.49
C SER A 420 20.75 -27.10 -18.25
N ALA A 421 20.71 -27.36 -19.56
CA ALA A 421 19.59 -27.00 -20.42
C ALA A 421 18.28 -27.67 -20.00
N ASP A 422 18.33 -28.97 -19.67
CA ASP A 422 17.15 -29.73 -19.24
C ASP A 422 16.54 -29.17 -17.96
N GLU A 423 17.37 -28.78 -16.99
CA GLU A 423 16.87 -28.21 -15.75
C GLU A 423 16.32 -26.80 -15.98
N ALA A 424 16.97 -26.00 -16.83
CA ALA A 424 16.48 -24.68 -17.24
C ALA A 424 15.11 -24.79 -17.93
N GLU A 425 14.97 -25.70 -18.89
CA GLU A 425 13.72 -25.96 -19.62
C GLU A 425 12.58 -26.33 -18.64
N ARG A 426 12.82 -27.25 -17.70
CA ARG A 426 11.81 -27.63 -16.69
C ARG A 426 11.31 -26.43 -15.88
N TYR A 427 12.22 -25.55 -15.44
CA TYR A 427 11.83 -24.36 -14.69
C TYR A 427 11.07 -23.35 -15.58
N PHE A 428 11.52 -23.09 -16.80
CA PHE A 428 10.81 -22.17 -17.69
C PHE A 428 9.42 -22.69 -18.09
N LEU A 429 9.29 -23.99 -18.38
CA LEU A 429 8.00 -24.62 -18.63
C LEU A 429 7.08 -24.55 -17.39
N SER A 430 7.63 -24.70 -16.18
CA SER A 430 6.87 -24.51 -14.94
C SER A 430 6.39 -23.07 -14.79
N ALA A 431 7.24 -22.08 -15.08
CA ALA A 431 6.84 -20.67 -15.08
C ALA A 431 5.71 -20.38 -16.07
N ILE A 432 5.79 -20.94 -17.28
CA ILE A 432 4.76 -20.80 -18.32
C ILE A 432 3.47 -21.55 -17.91
N ARG A 433 3.57 -22.72 -17.29
CA ARG A 433 2.41 -23.47 -16.79
C ARG A 433 1.63 -22.66 -15.75
N PHE A 434 2.31 -22.01 -14.81
CA PHE A 434 1.66 -21.21 -13.78
C PHE A 434 1.21 -19.83 -14.26
N GLN A 435 1.95 -19.24 -15.19
CA GLN A 435 1.60 -17.96 -15.82
C GLN A 435 1.86 -18.04 -17.34
N PRO A 436 0.87 -18.44 -18.14
CA PRO A 436 1.04 -18.62 -19.59
C PRO A 436 1.49 -17.37 -20.35
N ALA A 437 1.22 -16.18 -19.78
CA ALA A 437 1.61 -14.89 -20.31
C ALA A 437 2.98 -14.38 -19.79
N HIS A 438 3.80 -15.22 -19.13
CA HIS A 438 5.08 -14.80 -18.57
C HIS A 438 6.16 -14.61 -19.66
N VAL A 439 6.20 -13.41 -20.25
CA VAL A 439 7.05 -13.05 -21.41
C VAL A 439 8.52 -13.48 -21.22
N ASN A 440 9.13 -13.16 -20.07
CA ASN A 440 10.54 -13.51 -19.83
C ASN A 440 10.81 -15.03 -19.81
N ALA A 441 9.81 -15.84 -19.45
CA ALA A 441 9.99 -17.29 -19.42
C ALA A 441 9.99 -17.88 -20.83
N HIS A 442 9.07 -17.42 -21.70
CA HIS A 442 9.10 -17.74 -23.13
C HIS A 442 10.42 -17.28 -23.76
N TYR A 443 10.86 -16.05 -23.46
CA TYR A 443 12.10 -15.51 -24.00
C TYR A 443 13.31 -16.36 -23.63
N ASN A 444 13.46 -16.69 -22.34
CA ASN A 444 14.58 -17.49 -21.85
C ASN A 444 14.51 -18.94 -22.32
N LEU A 445 13.31 -19.51 -22.47
CA LEU A 445 13.14 -20.85 -23.03
C LEU A 445 13.56 -20.91 -24.50
N GLY A 446 13.27 -19.86 -25.29
CA GLY A 446 13.77 -19.76 -26.67
C GLY A 446 15.30 -19.77 -26.75
N HIS A 447 15.98 -19.16 -25.78
CA HIS A 447 17.45 -19.25 -25.66
C HIS A 447 17.95 -20.65 -25.37
N VAL A 448 17.26 -21.38 -24.49
CA VAL A 448 17.58 -22.79 -24.20
C VAL A 448 17.42 -23.62 -25.47
N TYR A 449 16.29 -23.48 -26.17
CA TYR A 449 16.03 -24.22 -27.41
C TYR A 449 17.03 -23.92 -28.52
N LYS A 450 17.41 -22.66 -28.69
CA LYS A 450 18.46 -22.30 -29.65
C LYS A 450 19.79 -22.99 -29.32
N ARG A 451 20.20 -23.03 -28.04
CA ARG A 451 21.45 -23.68 -27.62
C ARG A 451 21.44 -25.19 -27.86
N GLU A 452 20.27 -25.82 -27.73
CA GLU A 452 20.06 -27.25 -28.01
C GLU A 452 19.75 -27.54 -29.49
N ASN A 453 19.99 -26.59 -30.41
CA ASN A 453 19.70 -26.68 -31.85
C ASN A 453 18.22 -26.99 -32.18
N ARG A 454 17.29 -26.67 -31.28
CA ARG A 454 15.85 -26.75 -31.49
C ARG A 454 15.32 -25.42 -32.05
N THR A 455 15.78 -25.04 -33.23
CA THR A 455 15.51 -23.73 -33.86
C THR A 455 14.02 -23.42 -33.96
N ASP A 456 13.19 -24.36 -34.43
CA ASP A 456 11.75 -24.15 -34.61
C ASP A 456 11.03 -23.87 -33.28
N ASP A 457 11.44 -24.56 -32.21
CA ASP A 457 10.92 -24.31 -30.87
C ASP A 457 11.32 -22.92 -30.37
N ALA A 458 12.57 -22.50 -30.62
CA ALA A 458 13.05 -21.17 -30.25
C ALA A 458 12.25 -20.06 -30.94
N ILE A 459 11.97 -20.22 -32.24
CA ILE A 459 11.15 -19.30 -33.03
C ILE A 459 9.77 -19.19 -32.40
N ARG A 460 9.10 -20.33 -32.15
CA ARG A 460 7.76 -20.35 -31.52
C ARG A 460 7.75 -19.60 -30.19
N MET A 461 8.77 -19.79 -29.36
CA MET A 461 8.85 -19.11 -28.05
C MET A 461 9.03 -17.60 -28.19
N TRP A 462 9.88 -17.12 -29.11
CA TRP A 462 10.05 -15.68 -29.32
C TRP A 462 8.89 -15.02 -30.05
N GLU A 463 8.22 -15.71 -30.97
CA GLU A 463 6.95 -15.25 -31.55
C GLU A 463 5.89 -15.11 -30.46
N ARG A 464 5.85 -16.05 -29.52
CA ARG A 464 4.97 -15.95 -28.35
C ARG A 464 5.29 -14.71 -27.52
N CYS A 465 6.56 -14.38 -27.28
CA CYS A 465 6.94 -13.13 -26.62
C CYS A 465 6.37 -11.89 -27.33
N ILE A 466 6.50 -11.81 -28.66
CA ILE A 466 5.98 -10.69 -29.43
C ILE A 466 4.44 -10.62 -29.38
N SER A 467 3.76 -11.77 -29.36
CA SER A 467 2.30 -11.81 -29.24
C SER A 467 1.80 -11.34 -27.87
N LEU A 468 2.57 -11.62 -26.81
CA LEU A 468 2.24 -11.25 -25.44
C LEU A 468 2.64 -9.80 -25.10
N ASP A 469 3.80 -9.37 -25.59
CA ASP A 469 4.32 -8.02 -25.49
C ASP A 469 4.89 -7.56 -26.84
N PRO A 470 4.08 -6.84 -27.64
CA PRO A 470 4.49 -6.32 -28.94
C PRO A 470 5.70 -5.37 -28.91
N GLN A 471 6.09 -4.85 -27.75
CA GLN A 471 7.23 -3.94 -27.56
C GLN A 471 8.50 -4.64 -27.07
N TYR A 472 8.48 -5.96 -26.89
CA TYR A 472 9.62 -6.73 -26.38
C TYR A 472 10.75 -6.83 -27.41
N ALA A 473 11.59 -5.81 -27.47
CA ALA A 473 12.58 -5.60 -28.53
C ALA A 473 13.53 -6.78 -28.74
N SER A 474 14.00 -7.37 -27.64
CA SER A 474 14.96 -8.49 -27.69
C SER A 474 14.41 -9.67 -28.50
N ALA A 475 13.12 -9.97 -28.44
CA ALA A 475 12.53 -11.08 -29.19
C ALA A 475 12.58 -10.85 -30.72
N TYR A 476 12.31 -9.62 -31.18
CA TYR A 476 12.42 -9.27 -32.61
C TYR A 476 13.85 -9.42 -33.12
N LEU A 477 14.83 -8.96 -32.34
CA LEU A 477 16.24 -9.03 -32.73
C LEU A 477 16.72 -10.48 -32.87
N TRP A 478 16.38 -11.34 -31.91
CA TRP A 478 16.74 -12.75 -31.97
C TRP A 478 16.04 -13.49 -33.11
N LEU A 479 14.76 -13.23 -33.35
CA LEU A 479 14.05 -13.81 -34.49
C LEU A 479 14.63 -13.33 -35.82
N ALA A 480 14.89 -12.03 -35.98
CA ALA A 480 15.45 -11.49 -37.23
C ALA A 480 16.85 -12.07 -37.51
N GLN A 481 17.67 -12.23 -36.48
CA GLN A 481 18.98 -12.87 -36.62
C GLN A 481 18.85 -14.33 -37.05
N LEU A 482 17.94 -15.09 -36.44
CA LEU A 482 17.76 -16.52 -36.70
C LEU A 482 17.13 -16.78 -38.08
N GLU A 483 16.03 -16.09 -38.39
CA GLU A 483 15.34 -16.16 -39.69
C GLU A 483 16.24 -15.69 -40.83
N GLY A 484 17.06 -14.66 -40.60
CA GLY A 484 18.01 -14.15 -41.58
C GLY A 484 19.17 -15.12 -41.87
N ALA A 485 19.57 -15.93 -40.89
CA ALA A 485 20.66 -16.90 -41.04
C ALA A 485 20.19 -18.24 -41.65
N GLU A 486 19.00 -18.73 -41.28
CA GLU A 486 18.58 -20.11 -41.57
C GLU A 486 17.42 -20.23 -42.55
N ARG A 487 16.63 -19.17 -42.79
CA ARG A 487 15.36 -19.27 -43.53
C ARG A 487 15.17 -18.19 -44.58
N SER A 488 14.61 -17.04 -44.20
CA SER A 488 14.26 -15.96 -45.11
C SER A 488 14.75 -14.62 -44.58
N ALA A 489 15.65 -14.02 -45.34
CA ALA A 489 16.12 -12.68 -45.03
C ALA A 489 15.02 -11.62 -45.15
N GLU A 490 13.96 -11.85 -45.92
CA GLU A 490 12.82 -10.93 -46.03
C GLU A 490 12.06 -10.86 -44.71
N ARG A 491 11.81 -12.02 -44.08
CA ARG A 491 11.15 -12.11 -42.78
C ARG A 491 11.94 -11.38 -41.69
N ALA A 492 13.27 -11.48 -41.71
CA ALA A 492 14.13 -10.70 -40.83
C ALA A 492 13.93 -9.18 -40.99
N GLY A 493 13.83 -8.70 -42.23
CA GLY A 493 13.55 -7.30 -42.53
C GLY A 493 12.16 -6.83 -42.07
N GLU A 494 11.14 -7.68 -42.17
CA GLU A 494 9.80 -7.39 -41.64
C GLU A 494 9.82 -7.20 -40.12
N LEU A 495 10.50 -8.11 -39.40
CA LEU A 495 10.62 -8.07 -37.95
C LEU A 495 11.34 -6.80 -37.48
N LEU A 496 12.43 -6.40 -38.14
CA LEU A 496 13.19 -5.19 -37.80
C LEU A 496 12.39 -3.90 -38.08
N ARG A 497 11.59 -3.88 -39.15
CA ARG A 497 10.66 -2.76 -39.42
C ARG A 497 9.55 -2.68 -38.38
N ALA A 498 8.94 -3.82 -38.04
CA ALA A 498 7.91 -3.90 -37.00
C ALA A 498 8.42 -3.43 -35.63
N LEU A 499 9.66 -3.79 -35.28
CA LEU A 499 10.32 -3.33 -34.06
C LEU A 499 10.41 -1.80 -34.00
N ASN A 500 10.90 -1.16 -35.06
CA ASN A 500 11.06 0.30 -35.10
C ASN A 500 9.71 1.03 -35.02
N LEU A 501 8.66 0.47 -35.63
CA LEU A 501 7.30 1.02 -35.55
C LEU A 501 6.71 0.93 -34.14
N ARG A 502 6.99 -0.16 -33.41
CA ARG A 502 6.33 -0.46 -32.11
C ARG A 502 7.09 0.03 -30.89
N SER A 503 8.43 0.08 -30.94
CA SER A 503 9.28 0.37 -29.76
C SER A 503 9.67 1.85 -29.60
N GLY A 504 9.24 2.72 -30.52
CA GLY A 504 9.62 4.13 -30.54
C GLY A 504 11.06 4.36 -31.03
N PRO A 505 11.52 5.62 -31.06
CA PRO A 505 12.84 5.99 -31.58
C PRO A 505 13.96 5.41 -30.70
N CYS A 506 14.67 4.39 -31.20
CA CYS A 506 15.82 3.80 -30.54
C CYS A 506 17.00 3.66 -31.52
N PRO A 507 18.15 4.31 -31.27
CA PRO A 507 19.31 4.24 -32.17
C PRO A 507 19.79 2.82 -32.45
N LYS A 508 19.73 1.92 -31.45
CA LYS A 508 20.14 0.51 -31.61
C LYS A 508 19.21 -0.27 -32.54
N HIS A 509 17.90 -0.04 -32.46
CA HIS A 509 16.92 -0.72 -33.32
C HIS A 509 17.02 -0.24 -34.77
N ARG A 510 17.35 1.03 -34.98
CA ARG A 510 17.62 1.60 -36.30
C ARG A 510 18.92 1.10 -36.89
N ALA A 511 19.98 1.05 -36.08
CA ALA A 511 21.26 0.48 -36.50
C ALA A 511 21.07 -0.96 -36.99
N ALA A 512 20.34 -1.80 -36.24
CA ALA A 512 20.05 -3.17 -36.67
C ALA A 512 19.28 -3.26 -38.01
N LEU A 513 18.31 -2.37 -38.23
CA LEU A 513 17.59 -2.29 -39.51
C LEU A 513 18.49 -1.79 -40.66
N ALA A 514 19.33 -0.79 -40.39
CA ALA A 514 20.28 -0.24 -41.35
C ALA A 514 21.33 -1.28 -41.76
N ASP A 515 21.91 -2.01 -40.80
CA ASP A 515 22.86 -3.10 -41.04
C ASP A 515 22.25 -4.18 -41.93
N TRP A 516 20.99 -4.55 -41.67
CA TRP A 516 20.26 -5.50 -42.52
C TRP A 516 20.05 -4.95 -43.95
N LEU A 517 19.65 -3.70 -44.12
CA LEU A 517 19.47 -3.06 -45.45
C LEU A 517 20.78 -2.99 -46.24
N LEU A 518 21.89 -2.68 -45.56
CA LEU A 518 23.23 -2.65 -46.14
C LEU A 518 23.66 -4.06 -46.60
N SER A 519 23.41 -5.09 -45.79
CA SER A 519 23.71 -6.49 -46.14
C SER A 519 22.96 -6.98 -47.40
N LYS A 520 21.83 -6.33 -47.75
CA LYS A 520 21.02 -6.65 -48.93
C LYS A 520 21.41 -5.90 -50.20
N GLY A 521 22.49 -5.11 -50.18
CA GLY A 521 22.98 -4.40 -51.38
C GLY A 521 22.08 -3.24 -51.82
N THR A 522 21.22 -2.73 -50.94
CA THR A 522 20.36 -1.57 -51.25
C THR A 522 21.11 -0.24 -51.16
N ASN A 523 22.23 -0.11 -51.89
CA ASN A 523 23.08 1.08 -51.87
C ASN A 523 22.38 2.36 -52.41
N ASN A 524 21.25 2.25 -53.13
CA ASN A 524 20.58 3.37 -53.79
C ASN A 524 19.26 3.86 -53.13
N ARG A 525 18.72 3.19 -52.10
CA ARG A 525 17.49 3.63 -51.41
C ARG A 525 17.72 4.33 -50.07
N ILE A 526 18.83 4.03 -49.40
CA ILE A 526 19.13 4.64 -48.08
C ILE A 526 19.52 6.13 -48.24
N ARG A 527 19.99 6.55 -49.42
CA ARG A 527 20.36 7.96 -49.70
C ARG A 527 19.26 8.81 -50.35
N SER A 528 18.14 8.23 -50.81
CA SER A 528 17.15 8.94 -51.64
C SER A 528 15.85 9.31 -50.93
N ARG A 529 15.72 9.05 -49.62
CA ARG A 529 14.62 9.57 -48.79
C ARG A 529 15.17 10.23 -47.52
N PRO A 530 15.46 11.55 -47.57
CA PRO A 530 15.92 12.31 -46.40
C PRO A 530 14.92 12.25 -45.22
N ASP A 531 13.66 11.97 -45.52
CA ASP A 531 12.56 11.99 -44.54
C ASP A 531 12.56 10.74 -43.61
N GLU A 532 13.27 9.67 -43.98
CA GLU A 532 13.42 8.46 -43.15
C GLU A 532 14.73 8.48 -42.32
N ALA A 533 15.64 9.42 -42.59
CA ALA A 533 16.90 9.60 -41.85
C ALA A 533 16.78 10.59 -40.66
N CYS A 534 15.66 11.31 -40.57
CA CYS A 534 15.32 12.19 -39.45
C CYS A 534 14.06 11.70 -38.74
N TRP A 535 14.13 10.50 -38.18
CA TRP A 535 13.33 10.12 -37.02
C TRP A 535 14.26 9.43 -36.08
#